data_AF-A0A9N8VV48-F1
#
_entry.id   AF-A0A9N8VV48-F1
#
_cell.length_a   1.000
_cell.length_b   1.000
_cell.length_c   1.000
_cell.angle_alpha   90.00
_cell.angle_beta   90.00
_cell.angle_gamma   90.00
#
_symmetry.space_group_name_H-M   'P 1'
#
loop_
_entity.id
_entity.type
_entity.pdbx_description
1 polymer ?
#
loop_
_entity_poly.entity_id
_entity_poly.type
_entity_poly.pdbx_seq_one_letter_code
_entity_poly.pdbx_strand_id
1 'polypeptide(L)'
;MVDYKDIELAQVKVIKTALRKDKKYDNLVKNYRDYLKKLRAEKNLNEYIKTVTVKMFPNKETYTLRLENYRKRYADNDLYDNLEELYKLYYHIAKEENRERSDNEIE
;
A
#
# COMPACT_ATOMS: atom_id res chain seq x y z
N MET A 1 13.47 -7.07 6.02
CA MET A 1 12.15 -7.64 5.74
C MET A 1 11.14 -6.54 5.99
N VAL A 2 10.31 -6.22 5.00
CA VAL A 2 9.26 -5.22 5.18
C VAL A 2 8.16 -5.80 6.06
N ASP A 3 7.73 -5.08 7.09
CA ASP A 3 6.69 -5.54 8.01
C ASP A 3 5.50 -4.56 8.12
N TYR A 4 4.54 -4.88 8.99
CA TYR A 4 3.36 -4.05 9.16
C TYR A 4 3.63 -2.62 9.60
N LYS A 5 4.74 -2.37 10.32
CA LYS A 5 5.09 -1.03 10.82
C LYS A 5 5.55 -0.15 9.67
N ASP A 6 6.25 -0.70 8.69
CA ASP A 6 6.64 0.03 7.48
C ASP A 6 5.41 0.50 6.71
N ILE A 7 4.43 -0.39 6.55
CA ILE A 7 3.14 -0.09 5.90
C ILE A 7 2.36 0.95 6.70
N GLU A 8 2.23 0.76 8.01
CA GLU A 8 1.55 1.69 8.90
C GLU A 8 2.18 3.09 8.83
N LEU A 9 3.50 3.17 8.90
CA LEU A 9 4.24 4.43 8.81
C LEU A 9 4.00 5.12 7.47
N ALA A 10 4.07 4.38 6.36
CA ALA A 10 3.82 4.91 5.02
C ALA A 10 2.36 5.39 4.86
N GLN A 11 1.36 4.67 5.38
CA GLN A 11 -0.03 5.14 5.41
C GLN A 11 -0.18 6.43 6.23
N VAL A 12 0.49 6.54 7.38
CA VAL A 12 0.48 7.76 8.20
C VAL A 12 1.10 8.94 7.44
N LYS A 13 2.19 8.74 6.70
CA LYS A 13 2.77 9.79 5.85
C LYS A 13 1.77 10.26 4.79
N VAL A 14 1.11 9.34 4.08
CA VAL A 14 0.07 9.67 3.09
C VAL A 14 -1.05 10.51 3.72
N ILE A 15 -1.56 10.12 4.88
CA ILE A 15 -2.61 10.87 5.60
C ILE A 15 -2.12 12.27 5.97
N LYS A 16 -0.93 12.39 6.57
CA LYS A 16 -0.36 13.69 6.98
C LYS A 16 -0.16 14.62 5.80
N THR A 17 0.35 14.11 4.68
CA THR A 17 0.55 14.90 3.48
C THR A 17 -0.79 15.34 2.90
N ALA A 18 -1.77 14.45 2.80
CA ALA A 18 -3.10 14.76 2.26
C ALA A 18 -3.87 15.79 3.12
N LEU A 19 -3.74 15.75 4.45
CA LEU A 19 -4.34 16.73 5.36
C LEU A 19 -3.81 18.16 5.17
N ARG A 20 -2.63 18.33 4.59
CA ARG A 20 -2.02 19.65 4.30
C ARG A 20 -2.43 20.20 2.93
N LYS A 21 -3.22 19.46 2.16
CA LYS A 21 -3.67 19.83 0.81
C LYS A 21 -5.15 20.24 0.84
N ASP A 22 -5.70 20.62 -0.31
CA ASP A 22 -7.08 21.09 -0.44
C ASP A 22 -8.14 20.02 -0.07
N LYS A 23 -9.37 20.48 0.20
CA LYS A 23 -10.54 19.63 0.53
C LYS A 23 -10.83 18.51 -0.48
N LYS A 24 -10.36 18.62 -1.73
CA LYS A 24 -10.48 17.55 -2.73
C LYS A 24 -9.80 16.24 -2.31
N TYR A 25 -8.89 16.29 -1.32
CA TYR A 25 -8.20 15.13 -0.76
C TYR A 25 -8.85 14.56 0.51
N ASP A 26 -9.95 15.15 1.02
CA ASP A 26 -10.62 14.68 2.24
C ASP A 26 -11.07 13.22 2.13
N ASN A 27 -11.52 12.80 0.95
CA ASN A 27 -11.90 11.40 0.72
C ASN A 27 -10.69 10.46 0.78
N LEU A 28 -9.52 10.90 0.32
CA LEU A 28 -8.29 10.13 0.44
C LEU A 28 -7.88 10.01 1.91
N VAL A 29 -7.92 11.10 2.67
CA VAL A 29 -7.67 11.10 4.13
C VAL A 29 -8.60 10.11 4.83
N LYS A 30 -9.91 10.13 4.52
CA LYS A 30 -10.89 9.23 5.11
C LYS A 30 -10.56 7.76 4.80
N ASN A 31 -10.33 7.44 3.53
CA ASN A 31 -10.02 6.07 3.11
C ASN A 31 -8.77 5.52 3.81
N TYR A 32 -7.69 6.31 3.87
CA TYR A 32 -6.45 5.86 4.51
C TYR A 32 -6.57 5.76 6.03
N ARG A 33 -7.37 6.61 6.68
CA ARG A 33 -7.70 6.43 8.10
C ARG A 33 -8.46 5.13 8.34
N ASP A 34 -9.38 4.77 7.45
CA ASP A 34 -10.12 3.51 7.55
C ASP A 34 -9.22 2.29 7.29
N TYR A 35 -8.28 2.38 6.35
CA TYR A 35 -7.26 1.33 6.15
C TYR A 35 -6.37 1.15 7.39
N LEU A 36 -5.94 2.25 7.99
CA LEU A 36 -5.11 2.21 9.20
C LEU A 36 -5.87 1.62 10.40
N LYS A 37 -7.14 2.00 10.56
CA LYS A 37 -8.02 1.41 11.59
C LYS A 37 -8.20 -0.08 11.40
N LYS A 38 -8.46 -0.52 10.16
CA LYS A 38 -8.60 -1.95 9.83
C LYS A 38 -7.31 -2.69 10.15
N LEU A 39 -6.16 -2.21 9.66
CA LEU A 39 -4.87 -2.80 9.95
C LEU A 39 -4.69 -2.98 11.47
N ARG A 40 -4.82 -1.91 12.26
CA ARG A 40 -4.64 -1.96 13.73
C ARG A 40 -5.62 -2.85 14.49
N ALA A 41 -6.76 -3.21 13.88
CA ALA A 41 -7.75 -4.08 14.50
C ALA A 41 -7.46 -5.58 14.29
N GLU A 42 -6.53 -5.92 13.40
CA GLU A 42 -6.21 -7.32 13.08
C GLU A 42 -5.35 -7.97 14.16
N LYS A 43 -5.63 -9.25 14.43
CA LYS A 43 -4.87 -10.03 15.42
C LYS A 43 -3.46 -10.37 14.93
N ASN A 44 -3.29 -10.56 13.62
CA ASN A 44 -2.01 -10.84 12.99
C ASN A 44 -1.78 -9.86 11.83
N LEU A 45 -1.10 -8.76 12.15
CA LEU A 45 -0.90 -7.62 11.26
C LEU A 45 -0.09 -7.97 10.01
N ASN A 46 0.97 -8.78 10.19
CA ASN A 46 1.84 -9.19 9.08
C ASN A 46 1.11 -10.12 8.12
N GLU A 47 0.39 -11.12 8.64
CA GLU A 47 -0.40 -12.05 7.83
C GLU A 47 -1.52 -11.33 7.06
N TYR A 48 -2.19 -10.40 7.74
CA TYR A 48 -3.20 -9.56 7.11
C TYR A 48 -2.64 -8.77 5.93
N ILE A 49 -1.50 -8.10 6.12
CA ILE A 49 -0.88 -7.32 5.05
C ILE A 49 -0.48 -8.23 3.89
N LYS A 50 0.22 -9.34 4.14
CA LYS A 50 0.58 -10.32 3.11
C LYS A 50 -0.64 -10.73 2.27
N THR A 51 -1.72 -11.11 2.95
CA THR A 51 -2.98 -11.51 2.30
C THR A 51 -3.57 -10.38 1.45
N VAL A 52 -3.62 -9.16 1.97
CA VAL A 52 -4.16 -7.99 1.25
C VAL A 52 -3.29 -7.62 0.06
N THR A 53 -1.96 -7.64 0.20
CA THR A 53 -1.03 -7.23 -0.86
C THR A 53 -1.01 -8.21 -2.01
N VAL A 54 -1.03 -9.52 -1.75
CA VAL A 54 -1.12 -10.55 -2.80
C VAL A 54 -2.42 -10.40 -3.60
N LYS A 55 -3.55 -10.18 -2.91
CA LYS A 55 -4.83 -9.92 -3.57
C LYS A 55 -4.82 -8.62 -4.38
N MET A 56 -4.13 -7.60 -3.89
CA MET A 56 -4.07 -6.29 -4.56
C MET A 56 -3.13 -6.28 -5.76
N PHE A 57 -2.03 -7.04 -5.70
CA PHE A 57 -0.97 -7.06 -6.70
C PHE A 57 -0.58 -8.50 -7.07
N PRO A 58 -1.46 -9.23 -7.79
CA PRO A 58 -1.14 -10.58 -8.24
C PRO A 58 0.03 -10.61 -9.23
N ASN A 59 0.30 -9.50 -9.94
CA ASN A 59 1.39 -9.39 -10.91
C ASN A 59 1.91 -7.95 -11.03
N LYS A 60 3.04 -7.80 -11.74
CA LYS A 60 3.71 -6.50 -11.97
C LYS A 60 2.84 -5.52 -12.77
N GLU A 61 2.02 -6.03 -13.68
CA GLU A 61 1.19 -5.22 -14.58
C GLU A 61 0.09 -4.48 -13.79
N THR A 62 -0.57 -5.18 -12.87
CA THR A 62 -1.57 -4.61 -11.94
C THR A 62 -0.95 -3.51 -11.07
N TYR A 63 0.27 -3.73 -10.58
CA TYR A 63 1.03 -2.73 -9.82
C TYR A 63 1.35 -1.48 -10.66
N THR A 64 1.85 -1.68 -11.87
CA THR A 64 2.27 -0.58 -12.77
C THR A 64 1.08 0.28 -13.17
N LEU A 65 -0.02 -0.34 -13.60
CA LEU A 65 -1.26 0.36 -13.97
C LEU A 65 -1.79 1.24 -12.82
N ARG A 66 -1.67 0.74 -11.58
CA ARG A 66 -2.13 1.44 -10.38
C ARG A 66 -1.27 2.67 -10.08
N LEU A 67 0.05 2.56 -10.21
CA LEU A 67 0.95 3.72 -10.08
C LEU A 67 0.73 4.76 -11.17
N GLU A 68 0.49 4.36 -12.41
CA GLU A 68 0.20 5.30 -13.51
C GLU A 68 -1.09 6.08 -13.25
N ASN A 69 -2.14 5.40 -12.76
CA ASN A 69 -3.39 6.05 -12.37
C ASN A 69 -3.20 7.07 -11.24
N TYR A 70 -2.39 6.73 -10.23
CA TYR A 70 -2.06 7.67 -9.16
C TYR A 70 -1.22 8.84 -9.66
N ARG A 71 -0.25 8.59 -10.55
CA ARG A 71 0.57 9.63 -11.15
C ARG A 71 -0.30 10.63 -11.91
N LYS A 72 -1.23 10.17 -12.74
CA LYS A 72 -2.18 11.05 -13.46
C LYS A 72 -3.06 11.87 -12.51
N ARG A 73 -3.50 11.27 -11.40
CA ARG A 73 -4.42 11.91 -10.45
C ARG A 73 -3.73 12.89 -9.49
N TYR A 74 -2.45 12.67 -9.20
CA TYR A 74 -1.69 13.37 -8.15
C TYR A 74 -0.34 13.90 -8.64
N ALA A 75 -0.18 14.16 -9.94
CA ALA A 75 1.09 14.46 -10.61
C ALA A 75 1.95 15.59 -10.02
N ASP A 76 1.36 16.49 -9.23
CA ASP A 76 1.92 17.80 -8.89
C ASP A 76 2.15 17.98 -7.38
N ASN A 77 2.36 16.89 -6.63
CA ASN A 77 2.51 16.98 -5.18
C ASN A 77 3.33 15.86 -4.54
N ASP A 78 3.90 16.17 -3.38
CA ASP A 78 4.52 15.22 -2.44
C ASP A 78 3.58 14.06 -2.03
N LEU A 79 2.29 14.13 -2.35
CA LEU A 79 1.34 13.04 -2.09
C LEU A 79 1.57 11.88 -3.05
N TYR A 80 1.93 12.12 -4.31
CA TYR A 80 2.30 11.04 -5.21
C TYR A 80 3.53 10.29 -4.71
N ASP A 81 4.58 10.97 -4.27
CA ASP A 81 5.80 10.31 -3.78
C ASP A 81 5.52 9.42 -2.56
N ASN A 82 4.70 9.90 -1.62
CA ASN A 82 4.28 9.11 -0.47
C ASN A 82 3.42 7.90 -0.87
N LEU A 83 2.56 8.05 -1.90
CA LEU A 83 1.78 6.93 -2.44
C LEU A 83 2.68 5.94 -3.18
N GLU A 84 3.66 6.42 -3.93
CA GLU A 84 4.61 5.57 -4.64
C GLU A 84 5.44 4.73 -3.65
N GLU A 85 5.94 5.34 -2.57
CA GLU A 85 6.65 4.65 -1.49
C GLU A 85 5.78 3.55 -0.86
N LEU A 86 4.53 3.88 -0.49
CA LEU A 86 3.60 2.91 0.09
C LEU A 86 3.32 1.72 -0.86
N TYR A 87 3.11 2.00 -2.14
CA TYR A 87 2.74 0.96 -3.10
C TYR A 87 3.95 0.11 -3.50
N LYS A 88 5.17 0.67 -3.47
CA LYS A 88 6.42 -0.12 -3.57
C LYS A 88 6.53 -1.13 -2.44
N LEU A 89 6.23 -0.72 -1.20
CA LEU A 89 6.23 -1.63 -0.04
C LEU A 89 5.19 -2.76 -0.22
N TYR A 90 3.97 -2.42 -0.62
CA TYR A 90 2.94 -3.43 -0.89
C TYR A 90 3.34 -4.42 -1.97
N TYR A 91 3.90 -3.94 -3.08
CA TYR A 91 4.31 -4.81 -4.18
C TYR A 91 5.50 -5.68 -3.80
N HIS A 92 6.44 -5.17 -3.00
CA HIS A 92 7.56 -5.95 -2.48
C HIS A 92 7.07 -7.14 -1.65
N ILE A 93 6.16 -6.92 -0.69
CA ILE A 93 5.57 -8.00 0.12
C ILE A 93 4.83 -9.01 -0.77
N ALA A 94 4.01 -8.55 -1.72
CA ALA A 94 3.28 -9.43 -2.63
C ALA A 94 4.23 -10.29 -3.48
N LYS A 95 5.33 -9.71 -3.97
CA LYS A 95 6.32 -10.42 -4.79
C LYS A 95 7.07 -11.47 -3.98
N GLU A 96 7.47 -11.16 -2.74
CA GLU A 96 8.13 -12.12 -1.85
C GLU A 96 7.21 -13.29 -1.53
N GLU A 97 5.97 -13.01 -1.12
CA GLU A 97 4.97 -14.03 -0.78
C GLU A 97 4.61 -14.93 -1.98
N ASN A 98 4.45 -14.35 -3.18
CA ASN A 98 4.17 -15.14 -4.39
C ASN A 98 5.37 -16.03 -4.78
N ARG A 99 6.61 -15.57 -4.55
CA ARG A 99 7.80 -16.39 -4.79
C ARG A 99 7.88 -17.56 -3.81
N GLU A 100 7.69 -17.31 -2.52
CA GLU A 100 7.68 -18.36 -1.49
C GLU A 100 6.65 -19.44 -1.79
N ARG A 101 5.46 -19.06 -2.27
CA ARG A 101 4.42 -20.02 -2.68
C ARG A 101 4.83 -20.87 -3.87
N SER A 102 5.41 -20.26 -4.91
CA SER A 102 5.90 -21.00 -6.07
C SER A 102 7.06 -21.94 -5.72
N ASP A 103 7.94 -21.55 -4.79
CA ASP A 103 9.05 -22.38 -4.36
C ASP A 103 8.56 -23.58 -3.50
N ASN A 104 7.50 -23.40 -2.69
CA ASN A 104 6.88 -24.46 -1.87
C ASN A 104 6.00 -25.45 -2.66
N GLU A 105 5.56 -25.13 -3.87
CA GLU A 105 4.77 -26.03 -4.73
C GLU A 105 5.66 -27.03 -5.52
N ILE A 106 6.98 -26.88 -5.44
CA ILE A 106 7.98 -27.69 -6.18
C ILE A 106 8.63 -28.78 -5.29
N GLU A 107 8.29 -28.85 -3.99
CA GLU A 107 8.73 -29.89 -3.04
C GLU A 107 7.68 -31.01 -2.85
#